data_AF-A0A955HPL1-F1
#
_entry.id   AF-A0A955HPL1-F1
#
_cell.length_a   1.000
_cell.length_b   1.000
_cell.length_c   1.000
_cell.angle_alpha   90.00
_cell.angle_beta   90.00
_cell.angle_gamma   90.00
#
_symmetry.space_group_name_H-M   'P 1'
#
loop_
_entity.id
_entity.type
_entity.pdbx_description
1 polymer ?
#
loop_
_entity_poly.entity_id
_entity_poly.type
_entity_poly.pdbx_seq_one_letter_code
_entity_poly.pdbx_strand_id
1 'polypeptide(L)'
;MSLDGIVAGDYGQVMEITFIDVDTDAATNISAYTSSQQIILTDPDGNEATKTAAFKTDGSDGIIEYTLADGDIDAGGNWFARGVVTSASAKLSSEEIRFLVLS
;
A
#
# COMPACT_ATOMS: atom_id res chain seq x y z
N MET A 1 5.46 -17.17 -1.26
CA MET A 1 4.27 -18.05 -1.20
C MET A 1 3.30 -17.46 -2.21
N SER A 2 2.90 -18.20 -3.25
CA SER A 2 1.88 -17.71 -4.20
C SER A 2 0.53 -17.84 -3.49
N LEU A 3 0.05 -16.76 -2.87
CA LEU A 3 -1.35 -16.65 -2.52
C LEU A 3 -2.06 -16.17 -3.79
N ASP A 4 -2.74 -17.08 -4.48
CA ASP A 4 -3.49 -16.76 -5.71
C ASP A 4 -4.71 -15.84 -5.45
N GLY A 5 -4.93 -15.43 -4.20
CA GLY A 5 -5.89 -14.41 -3.77
C GLY A 5 -5.92 -14.32 -2.23
N ILE A 6 -6.35 -13.18 -1.70
CA ILE A 6 -6.69 -13.02 -0.27
C ILE A 6 -8.18 -13.32 -0.11
N VAL A 7 -8.65 -13.94 0.98
CA VAL A 7 -10.09 -14.18 1.18
C VAL A 7 -10.72 -12.97 1.88
N ALA A 8 -11.95 -12.61 1.50
CA ALA A 8 -12.71 -11.55 2.14
C ALA A 8 -12.86 -11.83 3.65
N GLY A 9 -12.51 -10.84 4.47
CA GLY A 9 -12.47 -10.96 5.92
C GLY A 9 -11.16 -11.51 6.50
N ASP A 10 -10.18 -11.92 5.68
CA ASP A 10 -8.84 -12.21 6.18
C ASP A 10 -8.18 -10.92 6.72
N TYR A 11 -7.39 -11.06 7.79
CA TYR A 11 -6.66 -9.95 8.40
C TYR A 11 -5.31 -10.43 8.95
N GLY A 12 -4.44 -9.48 9.32
CA GLY A 12 -3.11 -9.76 9.86
C GLY A 12 -2.02 -9.98 8.81
N GLN A 13 -2.36 -9.95 7.52
CA GLN A 13 -1.36 -9.96 6.45
C GLN A 13 -0.72 -8.56 6.31
N VAL A 14 0.60 -8.54 6.15
CA VAL A 14 1.36 -7.30 5.91
C VAL A 14 1.33 -7.00 4.42
N MET A 15 0.82 -5.82 4.08
CA MET A 15 0.94 -5.24 2.75
C MET A 15 2.15 -4.31 2.71
N GLU A 16 3.00 -4.50 1.71
CA GLU A 16 4.18 -3.68 1.46
C GLU A 16 4.02 -2.99 0.11
N ILE A 17 4.21 -1.67 0.07
CA ILE A 17 4.24 -0.89 -1.17
C ILE A 17 5.65 -0.34 -1.35
N THR A 18 6.25 -0.64 -2.50
CA THR A 18 7.54 -0.10 -2.91
C THR A 18 7.34 1.07 -3.85
N PHE A 19 8.03 2.18 -3.60
CA PHE A 19 8.09 3.33 -4.49
C PHE A 19 9.24 3.11 -5.48
N ILE A 20 8.90 2.82 -6.73
CA ILE A 20 9.87 2.64 -7.81
C ILE A 20 9.98 3.92 -8.62
N ASP A 21 11.22 4.33 -8.92
CA ASP A 21 11.50 5.37 -9.90
C ASP A 21 11.36 4.79 -11.31
N VAL A 22 10.41 5.30 -12.08
CA VAL A 22 10.09 4.80 -13.43
C VAL A 22 11.21 4.99 -14.44
N ASP A 23 12.15 5.91 -14.21
CA ASP A 23 13.27 6.15 -15.12
C ASP A 23 14.43 5.17 -14.87
N THR A 24 14.58 4.70 -13.63
CA THR A 24 15.72 3.86 -13.22
C THR A 24 15.36 2.42 -12.82
N ASP A 25 14.06 2.13 -12.68
CA ASP A 25 13.51 0.86 -12.19
C ASP A 25 14.08 0.44 -10.82
N ALA A 26 14.42 1.42 -10.00
CA ALA A 26 15.02 1.23 -8.68
C ALA A 26 14.12 1.80 -7.58
N ALA A 27 14.23 1.23 -6.38
CA ALA A 27 13.53 1.75 -5.21
C ALA A 27 13.99 3.19 -4.90
N THR A 28 13.03 4.09 -4.77
CA THR A 28 13.25 5.49 -4.42
C THR A 28 13.41 5.62 -2.92
N ASN A 29 14.47 6.28 -2.46
CA ASN A 29 14.61 6.60 -1.04
C ASN A 29 13.51 7.59 -0.61
N ILE A 30 12.64 7.16 0.30
CA ILE A 30 11.52 7.93 0.85
C ILE A 30 11.71 8.34 2.31
N SER A 31 12.91 8.14 2.89
CA SER A 31 13.20 8.45 4.31
C SER A 31 12.90 9.92 4.70
N ALA A 32 12.92 10.85 3.75
CA ALA A 32 12.59 12.26 3.98
C ALA A 32 11.08 12.56 4.09
N TYR A 33 10.21 11.61 3.73
CA TYR A 33 8.75 11.78 3.72
C TYR A 33 8.15 11.39 5.07
N THR A 34 8.51 12.12 6.11
CA THR A 34 8.13 11.81 7.50
C THR A 34 6.80 12.41 7.95
N SER A 35 6.17 13.27 7.15
CA SER A 35 4.93 13.98 7.54
C SER A 35 3.69 13.09 7.48
N SER A 36 3.62 12.17 6.51
CA SER A 36 2.56 11.17 6.41
C SER A 36 3.03 10.00 5.58
N GLN A 37 2.65 8.78 5.98
CA GLN A 37 2.79 7.56 5.21
C GLN A 37 1.42 6.87 5.19
N GLN A 38 0.89 6.62 4.00
CA GLN A 38 -0.45 6.10 3.81
C GLN A 38 -0.47 5.02 2.75
N ILE A 39 -1.28 3.99 2.98
CA ILE A 39 -1.73 3.06 1.96
C ILE A 39 -3.22 3.34 1.73
N ILE A 40 -3.58 3.65 0.50
CA ILE A 40 -4.96 3.84 0.07
C ILE A 40 -5.43 2.55 -0.57
N LEU A 41 -6.47 1.95 -0.02
CA LEU A 41 -7.15 0.78 -0.55
C LEU A 41 -8.40 1.23 -1.29
N THR A 42 -8.57 0.78 -2.52
CA THR A 42 -9.76 1.02 -3.33
C THR A 42 -10.49 -0.31 -3.48
N ASP A 43 -11.74 -0.33 -3.01
CA ASP A 43 -12.61 -1.51 -3.09
C ASP A 43 -13.11 -1.74 -4.53
N PRO A 44 -13.78 -2.88 -4.81
CA PRO A 44 -14.30 -3.18 -6.14
C PRO A 44 -15.39 -2.23 -6.64
N ASP A 45 -16.04 -1.50 -5.73
CA ASP A 45 -17.06 -0.50 -6.02
C ASP A 45 -16.46 0.90 -6.25
N GLY A 46 -15.16 1.06 -6.02
CA GLY A 46 -14.39 2.29 -6.19
C GLY A 46 -14.30 3.18 -4.94
N ASN A 47 -14.74 2.71 -3.76
CA ASN A 47 -14.58 3.47 -2.52
C ASN A 47 -13.14 3.36 -2.01
N GLU A 48 -12.61 4.48 -1.51
CA GLU A 48 -11.26 4.53 -0.98
C GLU A 48 -11.24 4.52 0.56
N ALA A 49 -10.41 3.66 1.13
CA ALA A 49 -10.06 3.62 2.54
C ALA A 49 -8.58 3.97 2.72
N THR A 50 -8.29 5.02 3.52
CA THR A 50 -6.92 5.43 3.83
C THR A 50 -6.43 4.76 5.11
N LYS A 51 -5.31 4.06 5.03
CA LYS A 51 -4.65 3.39 6.16
C LYS A 51 -3.32 4.08 6.46
N THR A 52 -3.09 4.41 7.73
CA THR A 52 -1.80 4.94 8.18
C THR A 52 -0.77 3.82 8.13
N ALA A 53 0.26 4.01 7.31
CA ALA A 53 1.35 3.07 7.13
C ALA A 53 2.59 3.50 7.95
N ALA A 54 3.60 2.64 7.99
CA ALA A 54 4.92 2.97 8.52
C ALA A 54 6.00 2.65 7.48
N PHE A 55 7.21 3.20 7.64
CA PHE A 55 8.35 2.66 6.91
C PHE A 55 8.63 1.23 7.36
N LYS A 56 8.96 0.34 6.41
CA LYS A 56 9.36 -1.02 6.73
C LYS A 56 10.67 -1.07 7.53
N THR A 57 11.62 -0.23 7.15
CA THR A 57 12.87 -0.01 7.89
C THR A 57 12.97 1.44 8.33
N ASP A 58 13.58 2.29 7.52
CA ASP A 58 13.74 3.74 7.75
C ASP A 58 13.32 4.57 6.52
N GLY A 59 12.77 3.90 5.49
CA GLY A 59 12.36 4.49 4.22
C GLY A 59 13.48 4.63 3.21
N SER A 60 14.74 4.26 3.53
CA SER A 60 15.82 4.21 2.54
C SER A 60 15.64 3.09 1.52
N ASP A 61 14.91 2.04 1.89
CA ASP A 61 14.49 0.92 1.04
C ASP A 61 13.33 1.27 0.09
N GLY A 62 12.71 2.45 0.23
CA GLY A 62 11.58 2.85 -0.59
C GLY A 62 10.28 2.13 -0.24
N ILE A 63 10.17 1.51 0.94
CA ILE A 63 9.02 0.66 1.29
C ILE A 63 8.24 1.25 2.46
N ILE A 64 6.92 1.32 2.29
CA ILE A 64 5.97 1.47 3.40
C ILE A 64 5.17 0.19 3.59
N GLU A 65 4.78 -0.09 4.83
CA GLU A 65 4.00 -1.27 5.18
C GLU A 65 2.79 -0.94 6.06
N TYR A 66 1.78 -1.78 5.94
CA TYR A 66 0.59 -1.76 6.79
C TYR A 66 0.08 -3.19 6.98
N THR A 67 -0.27 -3.53 8.23
CA THR A 67 -0.92 -4.81 8.53
C THR A 67 -2.43 -4.63 8.38
N LEU A 68 -3.05 -5.41 7.49
CA LEU A 68 -4.50 -5.44 7.30
C LEU A 68 -5.20 -5.71 8.64
N ALA A 69 -6.10 -4.81 9.01
CA ALA A 69 -6.98 -4.97 10.16
C ALA A 69 -8.28 -5.68 9.76
N ASP A 70 -9.00 -6.16 10.77
CA ASP A 70 -10.33 -6.72 10.58
C ASP A 70 -11.27 -5.70 9.90
N GLY A 71 -11.98 -6.14 8.87
CA GLY A 71 -12.88 -5.31 8.06
C GLY A 71 -12.20 -4.44 6.99
N ASP A 72 -10.89 -4.53 6.78
CA ASP A 72 -10.21 -3.72 5.74
C ASP A 72 -10.47 -4.23 4.31
N ILE A 73 -10.73 -5.53 4.17
CA ILE A 73 -11.00 -6.22 2.90
C ILE A 73 -12.25 -7.09 3.06
N ASP A 74 -13.41 -6.47 2.98
CA ASP A 74 -14.72 -7.07 3.33
C ASP A 74 -15.54 -7.52 2.11
N ALA A 75 -15.05 -7.26 0.90
CA ALA A 75 -15.74 -7.59 -0.35
C ALA A 75 -14.84 -8.41 -1.29
N GLY A 76 -15.42 -9.46 -1.88
CA GLY A 76 -14.79 -10.19 -2.99
C GLY A 76 -14.76 -9.34 -4.26
N GLY A 77 -13.63 -9.35 -4.98
CA GLY A 77 -13.47 -8.61 -6.23
C GLY A 77 -12.06 -8.09 -6.45
N ASN A 78 -11.91 -7.21 -7.45
CA ASN A 78 -10.65 -6.57 -7.73
C ASN A 78 -10.47 -5.38 -6.80
N TRP A 79 -9.39 -5.39 -6.03
CA TRP A 79 -8.97 -4.28 -5.20
C TRP A 79 -7.72 -3.63 -5.78
N PHE A 80 -7.52 -2.36 -5.43
CA PHE A 80 -6.31 -1.63 -5.73
C PHE A 80 -5.69 -1.10 -4.44
N ALA A 81 -4.36 -1.07 -4.39
CA ALA A 81 -3.60 -0.43 -3.33
C ALA A 81 -2.59 0.55 -3.92
N ARG A 82 -2.46 1.73 -3.33
CA ARG A 82 -1.35 2.64 -3.62
C ARG A 82 -0.78 3.27 -2.36
N GLY A 83 0.53 3.44 -2.35
CA GLY A 83 1.25 4.17 -1.33
C GLY A 83 1.23 5.67 -1.62
N VAL A 84 1.06 6.47 -0.58
CA VAL A 84 1.21 7.93 -0.63
C VAL A 84 2.07 8.36 0.56
N VAL A 85 3.14 9.10 0.28
CA VAL A 85 4.01 9.65 1.32
C VAL A 85 4.15 11.16 1.15
N THR A 86 4.21 11.90 2.25
CA THR A 86 4.38 13.36 2.24
C THR A 86 5.50 13.81 3.17
N SER A 87 6.18 14.87 2.74
CA SER A 87 7.05 15.70 3.58
C SER A 87 6.45 17.10 3.68
N ALA A 88 7.14 18.02 4.36
CA ALA A 88 6.74 19.42 4.42
C ALA A 88 6.72 20.12 3.04
N SER A 89 7.39 19.56 2.02
CA SER A 89 7.61 20.22 0.72
C SER A 89 7.24 19.38 -0.50
N ALA A 90 6.98 18.09 -0.33
CA ALA A 90 6.76 17.16 -1.43
C ALA A 90 5.74 16.08 -1.08
N LYS A 91 5.12 15.52 -2.13
CA LYS A 91 4.25 14.34 -2.08
C LYS A 91 4.71 13.37 -3.16
N LEU A 92 4.85 12.09 -2.81
CA LEU A 92 5.04 11.00 -3.76
C LEU A 92 3.87 10.03 -3.66
N SER A 93 3.53 9.40 -4.78
CA SER A 93 2.56 8.30 -4.86
C SER A 93 3.20 7.15 -5.62
N SER A 94 2.93 5.92 -5.20
CA SER A 94 3.35 4.73 -5.95
C SER A 94 2.42 4.49 -7.14
N GLU A 95 2.81 3.56 -8.01
CA GLU A 95 1.84 2.93 -8.91
C GLU A 95 0.76 2.17 -8.13
N GLU A 96 -0.40 1.99 -8.77
CA GLU A 96 -1.50 1.21 -8.21
C GLU A 96 -1.23 -0.28 -8.43
N ILE A 97 -1.25 -1.04 -7.33
CA ILE A 97 -1.13 -2.49 -7.34
C ILE A 97 -2.54 -3.08 -7.31
N ARG A 98 -2.88 -3.90 -8.30
CA ARG A 98 -4.12 -4.67 -8.31
C ARG A 98 -3.94 -6.00 -7.59
N PHE A 99 -4.89 -6.36 -6.74
CA PHE A 99 -4.95 -7.69 -6.12
C PHE A 99 -6.40 -8.22 -6.12
N LEU A 100 -6.54 -9.54 -6.07
CA LEU A 100 -7.84 -10.21 -6.07
C LEU A 100 -8.19 -10.63 -4.64
N VAL A 101 -9.39 -10.24 -4.21
CA VAL A 101 -10.03 -10.75 -3.00
C VAL A 101 -11.10 -11.77 -3.41
N LEU A 102 -11.03 -12.97 -2.84
CA LEU A 102 -11.96 -14.06 -3.05
C LEU A 102 -13.12 -13.94 -2.05
N SER A 103 -14.35 -14.19 -2.50
CA SER A 103 -15.55 -14.25 -1.66
C SER A 103 -15.64 -15.53 -0.84
#